data_AF-Q9CX05-F1
#
_entry.id   AF-Q9CX05-F1
#
_cell.length_a   1.000
_cell.length_b   1.000
_cell.length_c   1.000
_cell.angle_alpha   90.00
_cell.angle_beta   90.00
_cell.angle_gamma   90.00
#
_symmetry.space_group_name_H-M   'P 1'
#
loop_
_entity.id
_entity.type
_entity.pdbx_description
1 polymer ?
#
loop_
_entity_poly.entity_id
_entity_poly.type
_entity_poly.pdbx_seq_one_letter_code
_entity_poly.pdbx_strand_id
1 'polypeptide(L)'
;MANCESENEDLLKKLELYREACEEQHKLEWNLQQREEEIAELQKALSDMQVCLFQEREHVLRLYSENDRLRIRELEDKKKIQNLLALVGPDAGEVTYFHKEPPHRVSILQKTLQAAVACEPSASKADPGVSKRQVRIKDKEGISERHQRDTEMLLLQVIHSS
;
A
#
# COMPACT_ATOMS: atom_id res chain seq x y z
N MET A 1 16.28 -65.31 -53.49
CA MET A 1 15.14 -65.03 -52.59
C MET A 1 15.66 -64.66 -51.20
N ALA A 2 16.40 -65.54 -50.52
CA ALA A 2 16.98 -65.25 -49.18
C ALA A 2 17.79 -63.95 -49.03
N ASN A 3 18.61 -63.54 -50.01
CA ASN A 3 19.36 -62.27 -49.92
C ASN A 3 18.43 -61.04 -49.92
N CYS A 4 17.36 -61.08 -50.71
CA CYS A 4 16.39 -60.00 -50.81
C CYS A 4 15.54 -59.88 -49.53
N GLU A 5 15.23 -61.02 -48.89
CA GLU A 5 14.55 -61.06 -47.60
C GLU A 5 15.41 -60.45 -46.50
N SER A 6 16.70 -60.81 -46.42
CA SER A 6 17.64 -60.22 -45.46
C SER A 6 17.81 -58.71 -45.64
N GLU A 7 17.94 -58.24 -46.88
CA GLU A 7 18.05 -56.81 -47.19
C GLU A 7 16.77 -56.05 -46.79
N ASN A 8 15.60 -56.64 -47.00
CA ASN A 8 14.32 -56.06 -46.60
C ASN A 8 14.19 -55.97 -45.08
N GLU A 9 14.58 -57.02 -44.35
CA GLU A 9 14.60 -57.00 -42.88
C GLU A 9 15.52 -55.89 -42.32
N ASP A 10 16.70 -55.70 -42.91
CA ASP A 10 17.62 -54.64 -42.47
C ASP A 10 17.11 -53.24 -42.80
N LEU A 11 16.38 -53.07 -43.92
CA LEU A 11 15.69 -51.82 -44.23
C LEU A 11 14.56 -51.55 -43.24
N LEU A 12 13.76 -52.55 -42.88
CA LEU A 12 12.71 -52.41 -41.86
C LEU A 12 13.27 -51.99 -40.51
N LYS A 13 14.37 -52.60 -40.06
CA LYS A 13 15.06 -52.19 -38.81
C LYS A 13 15.52 -50.73 -38.86
N LYS A 14 16.07 -50.28 -40.00
CA LYS A 14 16.47 -48.87 -40.16
C LYS A 14 15.28 -47.93 -40.11
N LEU A 15 14.17 -48.29 -40.77
CA LEU A 15 12.94 -47.48 -40.73
C LEU A 15 12.37 -47.37 -39.32
N GLU A 16 12.42 -48.45 -38.55
CA GLU A 16 11.99 -48.45 -37.15
C GLU A 16 12.85 -47.50 -36.31
N LEU A 17 14.17 -47.57 -36.44
CA LEU A 17 15.09 -46.64 -35.76
C LEU A 17 14.84 -45.18 -36.14
N TYR A 18 14.56 -44.90 -37.41
CA TYR A 18 14.22 -43.53 -37.84
C TYR A 18 12.88 -43.08 -37.27
N ARG A 19 11.88 -43.97 -37.18
CA ARG A 19 10.59 -43.66 -36.56
C ARG A 19 10.77 -43.28 -35.09
N GLU A 20 11.46 -44.11 -34.32
CA GLU A 20 11.74 -43.87 -32.90
C GLU A 20 12.50 -42.54 -32.70
N ALA A 21 13.48 -42.26 -33.55
CA ALA A 21 14.23 -40.99 -33.50
C ALA A 21 13.34 -39.77 -33.77
N CYS A 22 12.43 -39.86 -34.74
CA CYS A 22 11.46 -38.78 -35.03
C CYS A 22 10.49 -38.56 -33.87
N GLU A 23 9.99 -39.61 -33.23
CA GLU A 23 9.09 -39.51 -32.09
C GLU A 23 9.77 -38.84 -30.88
N GLU A 24 11.00 -39.25 -30.56
CA GLU A 24 11.77 -38.60 -29.50
C GLU A 24 12.15 -37.15 -29.86
N GLN A 25 12.44 -36.86 -31.13
CA GLN A 25 12.66 -35.47 -31.57
C GLN A 25 11.42 -34.61 -31.32
N HIS A 26 10.23 -35.04 -31.76
CA HIS A 26 8.99 -34.28 -31.54
C HIS A 26 8.67 -34.07 -30.06
N LYS A 27 8.94 -35.08 -29.23
CA LYS A 27 8.77 -34.95 -27.78
C LYS A 27 9.75 -33.94 -27.18
N LEU A 28 11.00 -33.90 -27.63
CA LEU A 28 11.97 -32.91 -27.19
C LEU A 28 11.57 -31.50 -27.63
N GLU A 29 11.12 -31.33 -28.88
CA GLU A 29 10.61 -30.06 -29.41
C GLU A 29 9.43 -29.56 -28.57
N TRP A 30 8.48 -30.44 -28.23
CA TRP A 30 7.34 -30.09 -27.38
C TRP A 30 7.77 -29.63 -25.98
N ASN A 31 8.69 -30.37 -25.35
CA ASN A 31 9.21 -29.98 -24.04
C ASN A 31 9.96 -28.64 -24.10
N LEU A 32 10.72 -28.39 -25.16
CA LEU A 32 11.43 -27.14 -25.36
C LEU A 32 10.44 -25.97 -25.47
N GLN A 33 9.41 -26.13 -26.32
CA GLN A 33 8.39 -25.10 -26.50
C GLN A 33 7.64 -24.81 -25.19
N GLN A 34 7.28 -25.83 -24.41
CA GLN A 34 6.65 -25.64 -23.11
C GLN A 34 7.54 -24.85 -22.14
N ARG A 35 8.85 -25.10 -22.14
CA ARG A 35 9.80 -24.37 -21.29
C ARG A 35 10.00 -22.94 -21.75
N GLU A 36 9.99 -22.69 -23.06
CA GLU A 36 10.02 -21.34 -23.60
C GLU A 36 8.77 -20.53 -23.22
N GLU A 37 7.59 -21.17 -23.24
CA GLU A 37 6.34 -20.57 -22.76
C GLU A 37 6.41 -20.22 -21.26
N GLU A 38 6.89 -21.15 -20.42
CA GLU A 38 7.07 -20.89 -18.97
C GLU A 38 8.05 -19.73 -18.72
N ILE A 39 9.16 -19.67 -19.47
CA ILE A 39 10.12 -18.56 -19.39
C ILE A 39 9.45 -17.24 -19.76
N ALA A 40 8.65 -17.21 -20.84
CA ALA A 40 7.95 -16.01 -21.27
C ALA A 40 6.93 -15.52 -20.22
N GLU A 41 6.19 -16.44 -19.61
CA GLU A 41 5.25 -16.13 -18.52
C GLU A 41 5.96 -15.56 -17.29
N LEU A 42 7.07 -16.17 -16.87
CA LEU A 42 7.86 -15.69 -15.74
C LEU A 42 8.47 -14.31 -16.02
N GLN A 43 8.97 -14.07 -17.24
CA GLN A 43 9.49 -12.77 -17.65
C GLN A 43 8.39 -11.70 -17.62
N LYS A 44 7.17 -12.04 -18.07
CA LYS A 44 6.02 -11.14 -18.01
C LYS A 44 5.65 -10.82 -16.56
N ALA A 45 5.52 -11.83 -15.70
CA ALA A 45 5.20 -11.64 -14.29
C ALA A 45 6.25 -10.77 -13.56
N LEU A 46 7.52 -10.94 -13.91
CA LEU A 46 8.60 -10.09 -13.40
C LEU A 46 8.45 -8.64 -13.86
N SER A 47 8.13 -8.42 -15.15
CA SER A 47 7.89 -7.08 -15.68
C SER A 47 6.69 -6.40 -15.01
N ASP A 48 5.59 -7.12 -14.82
CA ASP A 48 4.39 -6.62 -14.13
C ASP A 48 4.73 -6.21 -12.69
N MET A 49 5.50 -7.04 -11.97
CA MET A 49 5.96 -6.73 -10.61
C MET A 49 6.85 -5.48 -10.56
N GLN A 50 7.73 -5.28 -11.55
CA GLN A 50 8.57 -4.07 -11.64
C GLN A 50 7.73 -2.80 -11.79
N VAL A 51 6.68 -2.85 -12.61
CA VAL A 51 5.74 -1.72 -12.78
C VAL A 51 5.04 -1.41 -11.46
N CYS A 52 4.50 -2.42 -10.79
CA CYS A 52 3.84 -2.25 -9.49
C CYS A 52 4.80 -1.66 -8.43
N LEU A 53 6.03 -2.17 -8.35
CA LEU A 53 7.04 -1.65 -7.42
C LEU A 53 7.37 -0.18 -7.67
N PHE A 54 7.45 0.24 -8.94
CA PHE A 54 7.68 1.64 -9.28
C PHE A 54 6.52 2.54 -8.83
N GLN A 55 5.28 2.10 -9.06
CA GLN A 55 4.08 2.81 -8.63
C GLN A 55 4.01 2.96 -7.10
N GLU A 56 4.33 1.90 -6.35
CA GLU A 56 4.37 1.95 -4.88
C GLU A 56 5.44 2.91 -4.36
N ARG A 57 6.64 2.90 -4.97
CA ARG A 57 7.70 3.85 -4.63
C ARG A 57 7.26 5.30 -4.85
N GLU A 58 6.61 5.59 -5.97
CA GLU A 58 6.07 6.92 -6.26
C GLU A 58 4.96 7.30 -5.27
N HIS A 59 4.06 6.37 -4.94
CA HIS A 59 3.01 6.60 -3.96
C HIS A 59 3.56 6.95 -2.57
N VAL A 60 4.60 6.24 -2.12
CA VAL A 60 5.30 6.54 -0.87
C VAL A 60 5.93 7.93 -0.89
N LEU A 61 6.60 8.32 -1.98
CA LEU A 61 7.18 9.66 -2.12
C LEU A 61 6.11 10.77 -2.08
N ARG A 62 4.96 10.54 -2.72
CA ARG A 62 3.81 11.47 -2.64
C ARG A 62 3.33 11.64 -1.20
N LEU A 63 3.14 10.54 -0.47
CA LEU A 63 2.73 10.57 0.93
C LEU A 63 3.74 11.31 1.83
N TYR A 64 5.05 11.11 1.62
CA TYR A 64 6.07 11.86 2.36
C TYR A 64 5.95 13.36 2.10
N SER A 65 5.84 13.77 0.82
CA SER A 65 5.68 15.18 0.48
C SER A 65 4.41 15.80 1.07
N GLU A 66 3.32 15.05 1.13
CA GLU A 66 2.07 15.49 1.75
C GLU A 66 2.21 15.60 3.27
N ASN A 67 2.87 14.63 3.89
CA ASN A 67 3.17 14.67 5.32
C ASN A 67 4.01 15.89 5.68
N ASP A 68 5.05 16.20 4.89
CA ASP A 68 5.89 17.38 5.10
C ASP A 68 5.09 18.68 4.99
N ARG A 69 4.20 18.78 4.01
CA ARG A 69 3.29 19.93 3.87
C ARG A 69 2.37 20.09 5.07
N LEU A 70 1.81 18.98 5.57
CA LEU A 70 0.98 18.97 6.77
C LEU A 70 1.79 19.36 8.02
N ARG A 71 3.03 18.90 8.12
CA ARG A 71 3.94 19.21 9.23
C ARG A 71 4.27 20.70 9.29
N ILE A 72 4.53 21.32 8.14
CA ILE A 72 4.76 22.77 8.04
C ILE A 72 3.51 23.52 8.51
N ARG A 73 2.32 23.16 8.01
CA ARG A 73 1.06 23.78 8.42
C ARG A 73 0.77 23.64 9.91
N GLU A 74 1.01 22.45 10.47
CA GLU A 74 0.83 22.20 11.91
C GLU A 74 1.69 23.16 12.76
N LEU A 75 2.94 23.40 12.36
CA LEU A 75 3.82 24.34 13.05
C LEU A 75 3.33 25.79 12.94
N GLU A 76 2.89 26.20 11.75
CA GLU A 76 2.31 27.53 11.54
C GLU A 76 1.06 27.74 12.38
N ASP A 77 0.17 26.75 12.44
CA ASP A 77 -1.07 26.84 13.20
C ASP A 77 -0.80 26.84 14.71
N LYS A 78 0.16 26.04 15.19
CA LYS A 78 0.63 26.12 16.59
C LYS A 78 1.14 27.53 16.93
N LYS A 79 1.90 28.15 16.02
CA LYS A 79 2.39 29.53 16.21
C LYS A 79 1.24 30.55 16.24
N LYS A 80 0.23 30.41 15.37
CA LYS A 80 -0.97 31.26 15.38
C LYS A 80 -1.71 31.13 16.70
N ILE A 81 -1.93 29.91 17.19
CA ILE A 81 -2.58 29.65 18.47
C ILE A 81 -1.81 30.31 19.62
N GLN A 82 -0.50 30.12 19.68
CA GLN A 82 0.34 30.74 20.72
C GLN A 82 0.25 32.27 20.69
N ASN A 83 0.30 32.88 19.51
CA ASN A 83 0.16 34.33 19.37
C ASN A 83 -1.22 34.83 19.84
N LEU A 84 -2.30 34.13 19.48
CA LEU A 84 -3.65 34.46 19.92
C LEU A 84 -3.79 34.35 21.45
N LEU A 85 -3.27 33.27 22.04
CA LEU A 85 -3.25 33.09 23.50
C LEU A 85 -2.45 34.20 24.20
N ALA A 86 -1.33 34.63 23.62
CA ALA A 86 -0.53 35.73 24.16
C ALA A 86 -1.27 37.08 24.12
N LEU A 87 -2.08 37.34 23.09
CA LEU A 87 -2.90 38.55 22.98
C LEU A 87 -4.08 38.56 23.95
N VAL A 88 -4.69 37.39 24.20
CA VAL A 88 -5.80 37.23 25.15
C VAL A 88 -5.30 37.32 26.61
N GLY A 89 -4.03 36.99 26.85
CA GLY A 89 -3.40 37.03 28.17
C GLY A 89 -3.88 35.90 29.11
N PRO A 90 -3.12 35.59 30.17
CA PRO A 90 -3.50 34.55 31.14
C PRO A 90 -4.71 34.92 32.03
N ASP A 91 -5.18 36.17 31.95
CA ASP A 91 -6.23 36.75 32.79
C ASP A 91 -7.44 37.22 31.96
N ALA A 92 -7.80 36.46 30.92
CA ALA A 92 -9.12 36.59 30.32
C ALA A 92 -10.15 35.99 31.28
N GLY A 93 -10.43 36.69 32.38
CA GLY A 93 -11.56 36.38 33.25
C GLY A 93 -12.85 36.26 32.43
N GLU A 94 -13.75 35.37 32.85
CA GLU A 94 -15.07 35.21 32.21
C GLU A 94 -15.76 36.57 32.11
N VAL A 95 -15.84 37.13 30.89
CA VAL A 95 -16.62 38.35 30.62
C VAL A 95 -18.09 37.94 30.59
N THR A 96 -18.70 37.88 31.77
CA THR A 96 -20.15 37.69 31.88
C THR A 96 -20.81 38.99 31.46
N TYR A 97 -21.37 39.00 30.24
CA TYR A 97 -22.07 40.16 29.71
C TYR A 97 -23.44 40.31 30.39
N PHE A 98 -23.46 40.98 31.54
CA PHE A 98 -24.71 41.32 32.23
C PHE A 98 -25.44 42.43 31.45
N HIS A 99 -26.58 42.09 30.84
CA HIS A 99 -27.51 43.10 30.35
C HIS A 99 -28.10 43.84 31.56
N LYS A 100 -27.91 45.16 31.64
CA LYS A 100 -28.41 45.99 32.76
C LYS A 100 -29.92 46.00 32.89
N GLU A 101 -30.63 45.77 31.78
CA GLU A 101 -32.07 45.53 31.77
C GLU A 101 -32.38 44.42 30.74
N PRO A 102 -33.34 43.53 31.04
CA PRO A 102 -33.85 42.60 30.03
C PRO A 102 -34.28 43.40 28.79
N PRO A 103 -33.91 43.01 27.57
CA PRO A 103 -34.29 43.71 26.34
C PRO A 103 -35.81 43.70 26.20
N HIS A 104 -36.44 44.76 26.74
CA HIS A 104 -37.87 44.98 26.85
C HIS A 104 -38.62 43.83 27.58
N ARG A 105 -39.59 44.16 28.43
CA ARG A 105 -40.52 43.14 28.92
C ARG A 105 -41.25 42.54 27.72
N VAL A 106 -40.81 41.39 27.25
CA VAL A 106 -41.63 40.56 26.36
C VAL A 106 -42.76 40.03 27.25
N SER A 107 -43.91 40.70 27.22
CA SER A 107 -45.14 40.14 27.78
C SER A 107 -45.56 38.98 26.88
N ILE A 108 -45.00 37.80 27.14
CA ILE A 108 -45.44 36.55 26.54
C ILE A 108 -46.84 36.28 27.11
N LEU A 109 -47.86 36.39 26.26
CA LEU A 109 -49.23 36.00 26.61
C LEU A 109 -49.25 34.50 26.90
N GLN A 110 -49.23 34.14 28.19
CA GLN A 110 -49.47 32.77 28.63
C GLN A 110 -50.94 32.41 28.39
N LYS A 111 -51.22 31.74 27.27
CA LYS A 111 -52.41 30.89 27.20
C LYS A 111 -52.16 29.74 28.16
N THR A 112 -52.96 29.69 29.22
CA THR A 112 -52.98 28.60 30.19
C THR A 112 -53.33 27.30 29.45
N LEU A 113 -52.34 26.44 29.24
CA LEU A 113 -52.56 25.02 29.04
C LEU A 113 -51.94 24.31 30.23
N GLN A 114 -52.81 23.62 30.95
CA GLN A 114 -52.52 22.95 32.20
C GLN A 114 -51.51 21.82 32.02
N ALA A 115 -50.60 21.74 32.99
CA ALA A 115 -50.09 20.53 33.65
C ALA A 115 -49.34 19.44 32.84
N ALA A 116 -48.05 19.29 33.15
CA ALA A 116 -47.30 18.03 33.45
C ALA A 116 -45.79 18.31 33.24
N VAL A 117 -45.02 18.72 34.26
CA VAL A 117 -44.32 17.89 35.26
C VAL A 117 -43.45 16.77 34.66
N ALA A 118 -42.12 16.98 34.72
CA ALA A 118 -40.99 16.04 34.89
C ALA A 118 -39.79 16.50 34.00
N CYS A 119 -38.83 17.28 34.51
CA CYS A 119 -37.61 16.85 35.22
C CYS A 119 -36.80 15.74 34.50
N GLU A 120 -35.72 16.18 33.84
CA GLU A 120 -34.47 15.47 33.50
C GLU A 120 -33.89 14.69 34.71
N PRO A 121 -32.99 13.68 34.55
CA PRO A 121 -31.55 14.01 34.43
C PRO A 121 -30.60 12.99 33.74
N SER A 122 -29.57 13.57 33.10
CA SER A 122 -28.12 13.23 33.18
C SER A 122 -27.58 11.82 32.87
N ALA A 123 -26.48 11.75 32.10
CA ALA A 123 -25.31 10.94 32.45
C ALA A 123 -24.07 11.24 31.58
N SER A 124 -23.00 11.67 32.24
CA SER A 124 -21.60 11.67 31.82
C SER A 124 -20.97 10.26 31.87
N LYS A 125 -19.98 9.98 31.00
CA LYS A 125 -18.68 9.25 31.22
C LYS A 125 -18.12 8.74 29.87
N ALA A 126 -16.95 9.17 29.42
CA ALA A 126 -15.58 8.73 29.77
C ALA A 126 -15.18 7.39 29.12
N ASP A 127 -14.27 7.48 28.14
CA ASP A 127 -13.42 6.43 27.51
C ASP A 127 -12.29 6.00 28.48
N PRO A 128 -11.61 4.82 28.34
CA PRO A 128 -10.65 4.58 27.23
C PRO A 128 -10.30 3.10 26.87
N GLY A 129 -9.56 2.89 25.77
CA GLY A 129 -8.80 1.62 25.57
C GLY A 129 -8.08 1.42 24.23
N VAL A 130 -6.80 1.82 24.15
CA VAL A 130 -5.87 1.58 23.01
C VAL A 130 -4.95 0.39 23.33
N SER A 131 -4.89 -0.62 22.46
CA SER A 131 -3.88 -1.70 22.49
C SER A 131 -2.76 -1.46 21.48
N LYS A 132 -1.52 -1.23 21.96
CA LYS A 132 -0.30 -1.24 21.15
C LYS A 132 0.40 -2.58 21.30
N ARG A 133 0.58 -3.31 20.20
CA ARG A 133 1.38 -4.55 20.13
C ARG A 133 2.76 -4.22 19.52
N GLN A 134 3.80 -4.54 20.27
CA GLN A 134 5.19 -4.18 19.99
C GLN A 134 5.87 -5.37 19.28
N VAL A 135 6.35 -5.19 18.05
CA VAL A 135 7.15 -6.19 17.32
C VAL A 135 8.60 -5.72 17.25
N ARG A 136 9.50 -6.67 17.54
CA ARG A 136 10.93 -6.50 17.79
C ARG A 136 11.70 -5.98 16.57
N ILE A 137 12.57 -5.02 16.84
CA ILE A 137 13.60 -4.48 15.95
C ILE A 137 14.79 -5.44 16.06
N LYS A 138 15.06 -6.28 15.05
CA LYS A 138 16.38 -6.93 14.94
C LYS A 138 16.86 -7.26 13.52
N ASP A 139 16.00 -7.18 12.50
CA ASP A 139 16.38 -7.55 11.12
C ASP A 139 16.56 -6.36 10.15
N LYS A 140 16.52 -5.11 10.65
CA LYS A 140 16.55 -3.91 9.78
C LYS A 140 17.91 -3.65 9.12
N GLU A 141 19.02 -4.07 9.73
CA GLU A 141 20.37 -3.79 9.21
C GLU A 141 20.70 -4.65 7.99
N GLY A 142 20.46 -5.97 8.05
CA GLY A 142 20.75 -6.87 6.92
C GLY A 142 19.87 -6.63 5.69
N ILE A 143 18.66 -6.11 5.88
CA ILE A 143 17.76 -5.74 4.78
C ILE A 143 18.28 -4.47 4.09
N SER A 144 18.70 -3.45 4.85
CA SER A 144 19.22 -2.19 4.30
C SER A 144 20.47 -2.39 3.44
N GLU A 145 21.41 -3.22 3.92
CA GLU A 145 22.66 -3.52 3.19
C GLU A 145 22.41 -4.32 1.91
N ARG A 146 21.36 -5.15 1.88
CA ARG A 146 20.97 -5.90 0.67
C ARG A 146 20.37 -4.98 -0.39
N HIS A 147 19.50 -4.05 0.02
CA HIS A 147 18.90 -3.06 -0.89
C HIS A 147 19.96 -2.13 -1.49
N GLN A 148 20.99 -1.78 -0.71
CA GLN A 148 22.09 -0.94 -1.19
C GLN A 148 22.91 -1.65 -2.29
N ARG A 149 23.27 -2.91 -2.08
CA ARG A 149 24.00 -3.72 -3.07
C ARG A 149 23.21 -3.94 -4.36
N ASP A 150 21.91 -4.18 -4.25
CA ASP A 150 21.04 -4.38 -5.42
C ASP A 150 20.92 -3.08 -6.24
N THR A 151 20.95 -1.92 -5.59
CA THR A 151 20.92 -0.61 -6.27
C THR A 151 22.23 -0.32 -7.02
N GLU A 152 23.37 -0.65 -6.41
CA GLU A 152 24.69 -0.50 -7.04
C GLU A 152 24.84 -1.42 -8.27
N MET A 153 24.33 -2.64 -8.19
CA MET A 153 24.36 -3.60 -9.30
C MET A 153 23.50 -3.14 -10.49
N LEU A 154 22.31 -2.59 -10.23
CA LEU A 154 21.43 -2.06 -11.29
C LEU A 154 22.06 -0.87 -12.02
N LEU A 155 22.81 -0.02 -11.31
CA LEU A 155 23.50 1.13 -11.92
C LEU A 155 24.62 0.67 -12.87
N LEU A 156 25.39 -0.35 -12.49
CA LEU A 156 26.47 -0.91 -13.32
C LEU A 156 25.94 -1.57 -14.59
N GLN A 157 24.79 -2.24 -14.53
CA GLN A 157 24.17 -2.88 -15.70
C GLN A 157 23.80 -1.85 -16.78
N VAL A 158 23.29 -0.68 -16.38
CA VAL A 158 22.90 0.40 -17.32
C VAL A 158 24.13 0.99 -18.02
N ILE A 159 25.26 1.11 -17.32
CA ILE A 159 26.53 1.64 -17.86
C ILE A 159 27.15 0.67 -18.87
N HIS A 160 27.02 -0.65 -18.66
CA HIS A 160 27.54 -1.65 -19.59
C HIS A 160 26.64 -1.93 -20.81
N SER A 161 25.41 -1.40 -20.81
CA SER A 161 24.42 -1.61 -21.88
C SER A 161 24.29 -0.43 -22.84
N SER A 162 25.13 0.60 -22.69
CA SER A 162 25.20 1.80 -23.55
C SER A 162 26.50 1.82 -24.34
#